data_AF-A0A8A3NYH6-F1
#
_entry.id   AF-A0A8A3NYH6-F1
#
_cell.length_a   1.000
_cell.length_b   1.000
_cell.length_c   1.000
_cell.angle_alpha   90.00
_cell.angle_beta   90.00
_cell.angle_gamma   90.00
#
_symmetry.space_group_name_H-M   'P 1'
#
loop_
_entity.id
_entity.type
_entity.pdbx_description
1 polymer ?
#
loop_
_entity_poly.entity_id
_entity_poly.type
_entity_poly.pdbx_seq_one_letter_code
_entity_poly.pdbx_strand_id
1 'polypeptide(L)'
;SGNGTYSDSDRGSIQIEIEQLTDEINRIADQAQYNQMHMLSNKSASQNVKTAEELGMQPAKINTPASLSGSQASWTLRVHVGANQDEAIAVNIYSANVANLFAGEGAQAAQAAPVQEGAQEEGAQQPTPATAPTQGGVNSPVNVTTTVDANTSLAKIENAIRMISDQRANLGAFQNRLESIKNSTEYAIENLKASYAQIKDATMTDEVVAATTNSILTQSAMAMIA
;
A
#
# COMPACT_ATOMS: atom_id res chain seq x y z
N SER A 1 28.86 -3.64 3.09
CA SER A 1 30.09 -4.44 3.15
C SER A 1 31.25 -3.51 3.50
N GLY A 2 31.58 -3.42 4.79
CA GLY A 2 32.60 -2.51 5.33
C GLY A 2 33.99 -3.12 5.48
N ASN A 3 34.22 -4.31 4.92
CA ASN A 3 35.45 -5.07 5.15
C ASN A 3 36.41 -4.94 3.96
N GLY A 4 37.61 -4.41 4.19
CA GLY A 4 38.67 -4.20 3.19
C GLY A 4 39.35 -5.49 2.70
N THR A 5 38.79 -6.66 2.97
CA THR A 5 39.34 -7.97 2.58
C THR A 5 38.83 -8.46 1.22
N TYR A 6 37.75 -7.89 0.68
CA TYR A 6 37.22 -8.29 -0.63
C TYR A 6 38.00 -7.64 -1.78
N SER A 7 38.36 -8.44 -2.78
CA SER A 7 38.96 -7.90 -4.01
C SER A 7 37.92 -7.13 -4.83
N ASP A 8 38.37 -6.28 -5.76
CA ASP A 8 37.47 -5.55 -6.66
C ASP A 8 36.63 -6.49 -7.54
N SER A 9 37.19 -7.67 -7.88
CA SER A 9 36.47 -8.73 -8.62
C SER A 9 35.35 -9.35 -7.80
N ASP A 10 35.56 -9.57 -6.50
CA ASP A 10 34.52 -10.11 -5.61
C ASP A 10 33.37 -9.11 -5.46
N ARG A 11 33.69 -7.82 -5.29
CA ARG A 11 32.67 -6.76 -5.20
C ARG A 11 31.91 -6.60 -6.52
N GLY A 12 32.58 -6.77 -7.66
CA GLY A 12 31.93 -6.82 -8.97
C GLY A 12 30.95 -7.98 -9.11
N SER A 13 31.29 -9.15 -8.57
CA SER A 13 30.41 -10.34 -8.62
C SER A 13 29.17 -10.18 -7.75
N ILE A 14 29.34 -9.61 -6.54
CA ILE A 14 28.22 -9.27 -5.64
C ILE A 14 27.33 -8.19 -6.25
N GLN A 15 27.91 -7.19 -6.93
CA GLN A 15 27.14 -6.13 -7.58
C GLN A 15 26.21 -6.69 -8.68
N ILE A 16 26.68 -7.68 -9.46
CA ILE A 16 25.83 -8.37 -10.46
C ILE A 16 24.66 -9.09 -9.80
N GLU A 17 24.88 -9.77 -8.67
CA GLU A 17 23.81 -10.42 -7.91
C GLU A 17 22.79 -9.40 -7.39
N ILE A 18 23.25 -8.27 -6.85
CA ILE A 18 22.40 -7.18 -6.39
C ILE A 18 21.56 -6.59 -7.53
N GLU A 19 22.12 -6.45 -8.72
CA GLU A 19 21.39 -5.99 -9.90
C GLU A 19 20.30 -6.97 -10.30
N GLN A 20 20.57 -8.27 -10.30
CA GLN A 20 19.55 -9.29 -10.55
C GLN A 20 18.42 -9.24 -9.51
N LEU A 21 18.75 -9.06 -8.22
CA LEU A 21 17.75 -8.91 -7.16
C LEU A 21 16.93 -7.63 -7.31
N THR A 22 17.58 -6.56 -7.75
CA THR A 22 16.93 -5.25 -8.00
C THR A 22 15.97 -5.35 -9.19
N ASP A 23 16.36 -6.03 -10.26
CA ASP A 23 15.48 -6.33 -11.39
C ASP A 23 14.30 -7.21 -10.98
N GLU A 24 14.54 -8.20 -10.12
CA GLU A 24 13.50 -9.06 -9.58
C GLU A 24 12.49 -8.28 -8.73
N ILE A 25 12.94 -7.32 -7.91
CA ILE A 25 12.06 -6.40 -7.17
C ILE A 25 11.15 -5.62 -8.12
N ASN A 26 11.71 -5.04 -9.19
CA ASN A 26 10.92 -4.33 -10.20
C ASN A 26 9.92 -5.26 -10.91
N ARG A 27 10.36 -6.47 -11.26
CA ARG A 27 9.50 -7.49 -11.88
C ARG A 27 8.31 -7.83 -11.00
N ILE A 28 8.52 -8.05 -9.70
CA ILE A 28 7.45 -8.34 -8.74
C ILE A 28 6.51 -7.14 -8.60
N ALA A 29 7.06 -5.93 -8.46
CA ALA A 29 6.28 -4.71 -8.33
C ALA A 29 5.36 -4.48 -9.55
N ASP A 30 5.87 -4.75 -10.75
CA ASP A 30 5.12 -4.60 -12.00
C ASP A 30 4.14 -5.76 -12.26
N GLN A 31 4.42 -6.98 -11.82
CA GLN A 31 3.52 -8.12 -12.03
C GLN A 31 2.40 -8.19 -10.98
N ALA A 32 2.54 -7.53 -9.83
CA ALA A 32 1.52 -7.50 -8.80
C ALA A 32 0.28 -6.69 -9.26
N GLN A 33 -0.68 -7.40 -9.84
CA GLN A 33 -1.91 -6.83 -10.38
C GLN A 33 -3.17 -7.41 -9.72
N TYR A 34 -4.17 -6.56 -9.54
CA TYR A 34 -5.54 -6.94 -9.20
C TYR A 34 -6.49 -6.27 -10.17
N ASN A 35 -7.37 -7.05 -10.81
CA ASN A 35 -8.31 -6.55 -11.81
C ASN A 35 -7.64 -5.65 -12.88
N GLN A 36 -6.49 -6.10 -13.42
CA GLN A 36 -5.67 -5.37 -14.41
C GLN A 36 -5.05 -4.05 -13.91
N MET A 37 -5.13 -3.77 -12.61
CA MET A 37 -4.51 -2.62 -11.97
C MET A 37 -3.26 -3.06 -11.20
N HIS A 38 -2.13 -2.41 -11.48
CA HIS A 38 -0.89 -2.57 -10.75
C HIS A 38 -1.03 -2.03 -9.33
N MET A 39 -0.73 -2.87 -8.35
CA MET A 39 -0.87 -2.54 -6.93
C MET A 39 0.41 -1.91 -6.37
N LEU A 40 1.57 -2.36 -6.85
CA LEU A 40 2.89 -2.04 -6.29
C LEU A 40 3.78 -1.23 -7.25
N SER A 41 3.25 -0.79 -8.40
CA SER A 41 3.98 0.08 -9.32
C SER A 41 3.13 1.26 -9.77
N ASN A 42 3.79 2.33 -10.21
CA ASN A 42 3.17 3.55 -10.71
C ASN A 42 2.54 3.38 -12.11
N LYS A 43 2.45 2.13 -12.61
CA LYS A 43 1.95 1.82 -13.95
C LYS A 43 0.43 1.90 -14.06
N SER A 44 -0.28 1.79 -12.94
CA SER A 44 -1.71 2.06 -12.90
C SER A 44 -2.00 3.54 -13.13
N ALA A 45 -2.90 3.84 -14.07
CA ALA A 45 -3.22 5.22 -14.46
C ALA A 45 -3.64 6.06 -13.25
N SER A 46 -3.01 7.23 -13.07
CA SER A 46 -3.31 8.22 -12.02
C SER A 46 -4.80 8.63 -11.97
N GLN A 47 -5.55 8.45 -13.06
CA GLN A 47 -7.01 8.68 -13.10
C GLN A 47 -7.84 7.62 -12.35
N ASN A 48 -7.32 6.40 -12.20
CA ASN A 48 -8.00 5.29 -11.52
C ASN A 48 -7.61 5.16 -10.05
N VAL A 49 -6.59 5.90 -9.61
CA VAL A 49 -6.07 5.87 -8.25
C VAL A 49 -6.38 7.22 -7.62
N LYS A 50 -7.55 7.32 -7.00
CA LYS A 50 -7.92 8.48 -6.19
C LYS A 50 -7.58 8.17 -4.74
N THR A 51 -6.79 9.03 -4.11
CA THR A 51 -6.48 8.94 -2.67
C THR A 51 -7.75 9.10 -1.84
N ALA A 52 -7.76 8.58 -0.61
CA ALA A 52 -8.92 8.66 0.29
C ALA A 52 -9.43 10.11 0.41
N GLU A 53 -8.52 11.07 0.61
CA GLU A 53 -8.80 12.51 0.61
C GLU A 53 -9.45 13.02 -0.69
N GLU A 54 -8.98 12.62 -1.88
CA GLU A 54 -9.51 13.10 -3.17
C GLU A 54 -10.92 12.62 -3.50
N LEU A 55 -11.42 11.61 -2.78
CA LEU A 55 -12.80 11.15 -2.90
C LEU A 55 -13.71 11.72 -1.80
N GLY A 56 -13.26 12.76 -1.09
CA GLY A 56 -14.07 13.45 -0.07
C GLY A 56 -14.31 12.62 1.19
N MET A 57 -13.59 11.51 1.33
CA MET A 57 -13.74 10.59 2.45
C MET A 57 -12.74 10.94 3.53
N GLN A 58 -13.15 10.92 4.80
CA GLN A 58 -12.17 10.92 5.89
C GLN A 58 -11.54 9.53 5.94
N PRO A 59 -10.25 9.35 5.59
CA PRO A 59 -9.62 8.07 5.80
C PRO A 59 -9.75 7.71 7.29
N ALA A 60 -9.95 6.42 7.56
CA ALA A 60 -9.67 5.90 8.89
C ALA A 60 -8.35 6.49 9.38
N LYS A 61 -8.30 7.08 10.59
CA LYS A 61 -7.05 7.58 11.15
C LYS A 61 -6.06 6.42 11.20
N ILE A 62 -5.13 6.42 10.25
CA ILE A 62 -4.06 5.46 10.12
C ILE A 62 -2.78 6.23 10.40
N ASN A 63 -1.92 5.65 11.25
CA ASN A 63 -0.55 6.10 11.43
C ASN A 63 0.12 6.10 10.06
N THR A 64 0.26 7.27 9.45
CA THR A 64 1.18 7.47 8.34
C THR A 64 2.57 7.63 8.95
N PRO A 65 3.52 6.71 8.68
CA PRO A 65 4.91 6.94 9.00
C PRO A 65 5.35 8.31 8.45
N ALA A 66 6.13 9.06 9.22
CA ALA A 66 6.64 10.37 8.81
C ALA A 66 7.43 10.32 7.48
N SER A 67 7.94 9.14 7.10
CA SER A 67 8.65 8.85 5.86
C SER A 67 7.78 8.82 4.59
N LEU A 68 6.45 8.84 4.72
CA LEU A 68 5.51 8.82 3.59
C LEU A 68 4.83 10.18 3.35
N SER A 69 5.29 11.25 4.02
CA SER A 69 4.81 12.61 3.80
C SER A 69 5.06 13.04 2.35
N GLY A 70 4.01 13.02 1.51
CA GLY A 70 4.07 13.41 0.10
C GLY A 70 4.16 12.28 -0.93
N SER A 71 4.19 11.00 -0.51
CA SER A 71 4.19 9.87 -1.45
C SER A 71 2.80 9.64 -2.05
N GLN A 72 2.71 9.57 -3.38
CA GLN A 72 1.45 9.29 -4.09
C GLN A 72 1.10 7.81 -3.94
N ALA A 73 -0.16 7.50 -3.60
CA ALA A 73 -0.64 6.11 -3.54
C ALA A 73 -0.57 5.48 -4.95
N SER A 74 -0.06 4.25 -5.05
CA SER A 74 -0.07 3.48 -6.30
C SER A 74 -1.41 2.78 -6.51
N TRP A 75 -2.09 2.44 -5.42
CA TRP A 75 -3.45 1.90 -5.46
C TRP A 75 -4.17 2.18 -4.14
N THR A 76 -5.49 2.41 -4.19
CA THR A 76 -6.32 2.58 -3.00
C THR A 76 -7.41 1.52 -3.00
N LEU A 77 -7.39 0.62 -2.02
CA LEU A 77 -8.49 -0.31 -1.79
C LEU A 77 -9.58 0.41 -1.02
N ARG A 78 -10.79 0.45 -1.58
CA ARG A 78 -11.99 1.02 -0.95
C ARG A 78 -13.01 -0.07 -0.74
N VAL A 79 -13.49 -0.18 0.49
CA VAL A 79 -14.60 -1.06 0.82
C VAL A 79 -15.71 -0.21 1.42
N HIS A 80 -16.84 -0.17 0.73
CA HIS A 80 -18.06 0.48 1.22
C HIS A 80 -18.66 -0.38 2.33
N VAL A 81 -18.81 0.19 3.52
CA VAL A 81 -19.25 -0.53 4.71
C VAL A 81 -20.59 -0.04 5.25
N GLY A 82 -21.16 0.98 4.61
CA GLY A 82 -22.44 1.57 4.97
C GLY A 82 -23.39 1.76 3.79
N ALA A 83 -24.39 2.62 4.00
CA ALA A 83 -25.39 2.96 2.97
C ALA A 83 -25.06 4.25 2.22
N ASN A 84 -24.13 5.06 2.73
CA ASN A 84 -23.81 6.40 2.22
C ASN A 84 -22.39 6.43 1.63
N GLN A 85 -22.17 7.23 0.59
CA GLN A 85 -20.89 7.34 -0.14
C GLN A 85 -19.66 7.60 0.76
N ASP A 86 -19.86 8.23 1.91
CA ASP A 86 -18.80 8.59 2.86
C ASP A 86 -18.46 7.47 3.86
N GLU A 87 -19.28 6.42 3.92
CA GLU A 87 -19.12 5.30 4.84
C GLU A 87 -18.35 4.15 4.16
N ALA A 88 -17.09 4.43 3.85
CA ALA A 88 -16.15 3.43 3.35
C ALA A 88 -14.83 3.47 4.11
N ILE A 89 -14.13 2.34 4.07
CA ILE A 89 -12.77 2.24 4.60
C ILE A 89 -11.84 2.15 3.41
N ALA A 90 -10.81 2.99 3.45
CA ALA A 90 -9.78 3.02 2.45
C ALA A 90 -8.42 2.65 3.06
N VAL A 91 -7.61 1.92 2.30
CA VAL A 91 -6.17 1.77 2.56
C VAL A 91 -5.41 2.12 1.28
N ASN A 92 -4.39 2.96 1.43
CA ASN A 92 -3.47 3.30 0.36
C ASN A 92 -2.33 2.28 0.37
N ILE A 93 -2.05 1.73 -0.80
CA ILE A 93 -0.86 0.93 -1.11
C ILE A 93 0.06 1.85 -1.90
N TYR A 94 1.33 1.91 -1.50
CA TYR A 94 2.35 2.70 -2.20
C TYR A 94 3.17 1.81 -3.11
N SER A 95 3.82 2.43 -4.09
CA SER A 95 4.70 1.74 -5.01
C SER A 95 5.92 1.19 -4.30
N ALA A 96 6.22 -0.07 -4.56
CA ALA A 96 7.37 -0.80 -4.04
C ALA A 96 8.33 -1.21 -5.17
N ASN A 97 8.45 -0.38 -6.21
CA ASN A 97 9.49 -0.53 -7.21
C ASN A 97 10.82 0.02 -6.68
N VAL A 98 11.90 -0.33 -7.35
CA VAL A 98 13.26 0.06 -6.95
C VAL A 98 13.42 1.59 -6.90
N ALA A 99 12.81 2.30 -7.85
CA ALA A 99 12.89 3.76 -7.89
C ALA A 99 12.31 4.42 -6.63
N ASN A 100 11.22 3.86 -6.07
CA ASN A 100 10.57 4.40 -4.86
C ASN A 100 11.15 3.81 -3.56
N LEU A 101 11.50 2.52 -3.54
CA LEU A 101 12.12 1.86 -2.38
C LEU A 101 13.49 2.42 -2.05
N PHE A 102 14.23 2.82 -3.08
CA PHE A 102 15.59 3.34 -2.96
C PHE A 102 15.69 4.80 -3.44
N ALA A 103 14.55 5.50 -3.59
CA ALA A 103 14.51 6.96 -3.72
C ALA A 103 15.19 7.59 -2.51
N GLY A 104 15.89 8.70 -2.74
CA GLY A 104 16.99 9.14 -1.89
C GLY A 104 16.65 9.38 -0.40
N GLU A 105 17.63 9.06 0.43
CA GLU A 105 17.88 9.73 1.71
C GLU A 105 19.38 9.69 2.06
N GLY A 106 20.24 9.96 1.07
CA GLY A 106 21.68 10.19 1.29
C GLY A 106 22.01 11.60 1.81
N ALA A 107 21.04 12.37 2.30
CA ALA A 107 21.24 13.80 2.59
C ALA A 107 20.72 14.31 3.95
N GLN A 108 20.17 13.47 4.84
CA GLN A 108 19.88 13.84 6.24
C GLN A 108 19.94 12.53 7.05
N ALA A 109 20.90 12.21 7.92
CA ALA A 109 21.82 13.00 8.71
C ALA A 109 23.17 12.26 8.86
N ALA A 110 24.19 12.68 8.12
CA ALA A 110 25.56 12.64 8.63
C ALA A 110 25.81 14.03 9.23
N GLN A 111 25.85 14.12 10.56
CA GLN A 111 26.36 15.29 11.25
C GLN A 111 27.67 15.73 10.61
N ALA A 112 27.77 17.02 10.30
CA ALA A 112 28.97 17.66 9.84
C ALA A 112 30.16 17.29 10.75
N ALA A 113 31.01 16.39 10.27
CA ALA A 113 32.40 16.36 10.67
C ALA A 113 33.13 17.37 9.77
N PRO A 114 33.86 18.34 10.34
CA PRO A 114 34.44 19.43 9.58
C PRO A 114 35.46 18.89 8.57
N VAL A 115 35.29 19.31 7.32
CA VAL A 115 36.34 19.32 6.31
C VAL A 115 37.50 20.18 6.83
N GLN A 116 38.64 19.55 7.11
CA GLN A 116 39.89 20.25 7.29
C GLN A 116 40.57 20.39 5.92
N GLU A 117 40.74 21.65 5.53
CA GLU A 117 41.55 22.13 4.42
C GLU A 117 42.97 21.56 4.45
N GLY A 118 43.50 21.30 3.26
CA GLY A 118 44.90 20.98 3.04
C GLY A 118 45.22 21.03 1.55
N ALA A 119 45.42 22.24 1.03
CA ALA A 119 45.88 22.50 -0.32
C ALA A 119 47.30 21.95 -0.56
N GLN A 120 47.54 21.39 -1.75
CA GLN A 120 48.79 21.55 -2.48
C GLN A 120 48.64 21.07 -3.94
N GLU A 121 48.66 22.03 -4.86
CA GLU A 121 49.01 21.85 -6.27
C GLU A 121 50.54 21.94 -6.41
N GLU A 122 51.15 21.07 -7.23
CA GLU A 122 52.16 21.40 -8.27
C GLU A 122 52.63 20.12 -8.99
N GLY A 123 52.85 20.19 -10.31
CA GLY A 123 52.88 19.03 -11.23
C GLY A 123 54.23 18.55 -11.79
N ALA A 124 54.18 17.47 -12.59
CA ALA A 124 55.05 17.10 -13.74
C ALA A 124 54.56 15.78 -14.40
N GLN A 125 54.77 15.61 -15.71
CA GLN A 125 54.12 14.64 -16.61
C GLN A 125 54.75 13.22 -16.70
N GLN A 126 53.87 12.20 -16.83
CA GLN A 126 53.94 10.94 -17.64
C GLN A 126 54.83 9.76 -17.14
N PRO A 127 54.53 8.44 -17.37
CA PRO A 127 53.48 7.78 -18.16
C PRO A 127 52.50 6.88 -17.38
N THR A 128 51.40 6.53 -18.07
CA THR A 128 50.35 5.58 -17.68
C THR A 128 50.86 4.24 -17.13
N PRO A 129 50.43 3.78 -15.95
CA PRO A 129 49.75 2.51 -15.84
C PRO A 129 48.31 2.72 -16.30
N ALA A 130 47.77 1.77 -17.05
CA ALA A 130 46.40 1.76 -17.54
C ALA A 130 45.46 2.40 -16.51
N THR A 131 44.82 3.50 -16.90
CA THR A 131 43.70 4.06 -16.17
C THR A 131 42.79 2.88 -15.89
N ALA A 132 42.67 2.50 -14.62
CA ALA A 132 41.64 1.58 -14.17
C ALA A 132 40.35 2.03 -14.86
N PRO A 133 39.53 1.10 -15.40
CA PRO A 133 38.29 1.49 -16.04
C PRO A 133 37.61 2.45 -15.08
N THR A 134 37.31 3.64 -15.58
CA THR A 134 36.51 4.64 -14.89
C THR A 134 35.39 3.90 -14.17
N GLN A 135 35.53 3.73 -12.84
CA GLN A 135 34.46 3.23 -11.99
C GLN A 135 33.43 4.35 -11.95
N GLY A 136 32.63 4.36 -13.00
CA GLY A 136 31.70 5.40 -13.39
C GLY A 136 30.75 4.73 -14.35
N GLY A 137 29.91 3.88 -13.79
CA GLY A 137 29.02 3.04 -14.58
C GLY A 137 28.12 2.15 -13.74
N VAL A 138 27.58 2.64 -12.62
CA VAL A 138 26.38 2.07 -12.01
C VAL A 138 25.64 3.17 -11.26
N ASN A 139 24.72 3.83 -11.96
CA ASN A 139 23.56 4.49 -11.33
C ASN A 139 22.61 3.41 -10.75
N SER A 140 23.16 2.38 -10.11
CA SER A 140 22.38 1.36 -9.43
C SER A 140 21.98 1.93 -8.08
N PRO A 141 20.67 1.93 -7.74
CA PRO A 141 20.17 2.50 -6.49
C PRO A 141 20.82 1.89 -5.24
N VAL A 142 21.28 0.64 -5.37
CA VAL A 142 22.11 -0.10 -4.41
C VAL A 142 23.46 -0.41 -5.08
N ASN A 143 24.54 0.17 -4.54
CA ASN A 143 25.90 0.04 -5.03
C ASN A 143 26.84 -0.42 -3.89
N VAL A 144 27.63 -1.48 -4.14
CA VAL A 144 28.60 -2.04 -3.18
C VAL A 144 30.04 -2.06 -3.69
N THR A 145 30.35 -1.36 -4.78
CA THR A 145 31.69 -1.37 -5.40
C THR A 145 32.73 -0.62 -4.57
N THR A 146 32.29 0.37 -3.78
CA THR A 146 33.12 1.09 -2.79
C THR A 146 32.55 0.92 -1.37
N THR A 147 33.40 1.10 -0.36
CA THR A 147 33.00 1.04 1.06
C THR A 147 31.99 2.14 1.42
N VAL A 148 32.14 3.33 0.84
CA VAL A 148 31.24 4.48 1.07
C VAL A 148 29.87 4.21 0.44
N ASP A 149 29.84 3.72 -0.79
CA ASP A 149 28.60 3.35 -1.47
C ASP A 149 27.89 2.19 -0.77
N ALA A 150 28.64 1.20 -0.27
CA ALA A 150 28.07 0.06 0.43
C ALA A 150 27.40 0.45 1.77
N ASN A 151 27.95 1.43 2.49
CA ASN A 151 27.34 1.96 3.71
C ASN A 151 26.09 2.78 3.40
N THR A 152 26.12 3.58 2.34
CA THR A 152 24.95 4.33 1.85
C THR A 152 23.84 3.38 1.40
N SER A 153 24.21 2.30 0.70
CA SER A 153 23.29 1.26 0.25
C SER A 153 22.65 0.50 1.40
N LEU A 154 23.38 0.25 2.50
CA LEU A 154 22.81 -0.35 3.70
C LEU A 154 21.70 0.54 4.29
N ALA A 155 21.96 1.84 4.42
CA ALA A 155 20.94 2.79 4.90
C ALA A 155 19.70 2.82 4.00
N LYS A 156 19.88 2.79 2.67
CA LYS A 156 18.77 2.69 1.71
C LYS A 156 17.98 1.38 1.86
N ILE A 157 18.66 0.24 2.04
CA ILE A 157 18.01 -1.07 2.27
C ILE A 157 17.21 -1.06 3.58
N GLU A 158 17.76 -0.49 4.66
CA GLU A 158 17.04 -0.37 5.93
C GLU A 158 15.76 0.47 5.78
N ASN A 159 15.85 1.59 5.08
CA ASN A 159 14.69 2.44 4.78
C ASN A 159 13.66 1.71 3.91
N ALA A 160 14.10 1.00 2.87
CA ALA A 160 13.23 0.18 2.02
C ALA A 160 12.50 -0.91 2.83
N ILE A 161 13.20 -1.61 3.73
CA ILE A 161 12.61 -2.62 4.61
C ILE A 161 11.59 -2.00 5.56
N ARG A 162 11.87 -0.82 6.14
CA ARG A 162 10.91 -0.10 6.99
C ARG A 162 9.65 0.24 6.22
N MET A 163 9.78 0.81 5.02
CA MET A 163 8.62 1.16 4.19
C MET A 163 7.76 -0.06 3.84
N ILE A 164 8.36 -1.18 3.45
CA ILE A 164 7.61 -2.42 3.17
C ILE A 164 6.96 -2.96 4.45
N SER A 165 7.66 -2.91 5.59
CA SER A 165 7.15 -3.42 6.87
C SER A 165 5.94 -2.62 7.32
N ASP A 166 5.98 -1.29 7.20
CA ASP A 166 4.85 -0.42 7.53
C ASP A 166 3.67 -0.65 6.60
N GLN A 167 3.92 -0.78 5.29
CA GLN A 167 2.88 -1.11 4.32
C GLN A 167 2.20 -2.46 4.64
N ARG A 168 2.98 -3.48 5.03
CA ARG A 168 2.44 -4.79 5.44
C ARG A 168 1.65 -4.72 6.75
N ALA A 169 2.14 -3.94 7.73
CA ALA A 169 1.44 -3.75 9.00
C ALA A 169 0.08 -3.08 8.77
N ASN A 170 0.02 -2.06 7.92
CA ASN A 170 -1.22 -1.37 7.56
C ASN A 170 -2.21 -2.29 6.83
N LEU A 171 -1.74 -3.12 5.90
CA LEU A 171 -2.58 -4.11 5.23
C LEU A 171 -3.11 -5.18 6.19
N GLY A 172 -2.31 -5.62 7.17
CA GLY A 172 -2.75 -6.54 8.22
C GLY A 172 -3.82 -5.93 9.13
N ALA A 173 -3.63 -4.68 9.56
CA ALA A 173 -4.64 -3.96 10.34
C ALA A 173 -5.94 -3.77 9.54
N PHE A 174 -5.84 -3.46 8.25
CA PHE A 174 -7.00 -3.34 7.37
C PHE A 174 -7.73 -4.68 7.21
N GLN A 175 -7.02 -5.80 7.08
CA GLN A 175 -7.63 -7.13 7.06
C GLN A 175 -8.41 -7.44 8.35
N ASN A 176 -7.82 -7.18 9.52
CA ASN A 176 -8.50 -7.38 10.81
C ASN A 176 -9.78 -6.53 10.91
N ARG A 177 -9.72 -5.30 10.42
CA ARG A 177 -10.88 -4.41 10.40
C ARG A 177 -11.95 -4.90 9.42
N LEU A 178 -11.57 -5.38 8.24
CA LEU A 178 -12.52 -5.98 7.30
C LEU A 178 -13.18 -7.23 7.86
N GLU A 179 -12.45 -8.08 8.56
CA GLU A 179 -13.02 -9.26 9.22
C GLU A 179 -14.04 -8.87 10.29
N SER A 180 -13.72 -7.87 11.12
CA SER A 180 -14.67 -7.33 12.10
C SER A 180 -15.92 -6.76 11.44
N ILE A 181 -15.79 -6.09 10.30
CA ILE A 181 -16.92 -5.48 9.60
C ILE A 181 -17.76 -6.52 8.89
N LYS A 182 -17.14 -7.53 8.28
CA LYS A 182 -17.86 -8.69 7.77
C LYS A 182 -18.77 -9.27 8.84
N ASN A 183 -18.22 -9.55 10.03
CA ASN A 183 -18.99 -10.12 11.13
C ASN A 183 -20.11 -9.16 11.59
N SER A 184 -19.81 -7.86 11.73
CA SER A 184 -20.81 -6.85 12.09
C SER A 184 -21.93 -6.73 11.05
N THR A 185 -21.62 -6.78 9.76
CA THR A 185 -22.58 -6.72 8.67
C THR A 185 -23.42 -7.99 8.62
N GLU A 186 -22.84 -9.16 8.90
CA GLU A 186 -23.59 -10.41 9.02
C GLU A 186 -24.62 -10.34 10.16
N TYR A 187 -24.24 -9.81 11.33
CA TYR A 187 -25.19 -9.57 12.42
C TYR A 187 -26.28 -8.57 12.03
N ALA A 188 -25.92 -7.48 11.34
CA ALA A 188 -26.90 -6.50 10.87
C ALA A 188 -27.89 -7.13 9.87
N ILE A 189 -27.41 -7.97 8.94
CA ILE A 189 -28.25 -8.72 7.99
C ILE A 189 -29.19 -9.67 8.72
N GLU A 190 -28.71 -10.39 9.73
CA GLU A 190 -29.54 -11.29 10.53
C GLU A 190 -30.65 -10.53 11.28
N ASN A 191 -30.29 -9.43 11.95
CA ASN A 191 -31.25 -8.58 12.66
C ASN A 191 -32.28 -7.96 11.71
N LEU A 192 -31.86 -7.46 10.54
CA LEU A 192 -32.76 -6.91 9.53
C LEU A 192 -33.67 -7.97 8.93
N LYS A 193 -33.18 -9.19 8.70
CA LYS A 193 -33.98 -10.32 8.23
C LYS A 193 -35.03 -10.73 9.27
N ALA A 194 -34.66 -10.77 10.54
CA ALA A 194 -35.58 -11.06 11.64
C ALA A 194 -36.67 -9.97 11.77
N SER A 195 -36.28 -8.69 11.73
CA SER A 195 -37.23 -7.57 11.74
C SER A 195 -38.17 -7.60 10.53
N TYR A 196 -37.63 -7.87 9.33
CA TYR A 196 -38.44 -8.01 8.12
C TYR A 196 -39.45 -9.17 8.23
N ALA A 197 -39.05 -10.31 8.79
CA ALA A 197 -39.96 -11.43 9.03
C ALA A 197 -41.08 -11.07 10.01
N GLN A 198 -40.77 -10.36 11.10
CA GLN A 198 -41.77 -9.91 12.07
C GLN A 198 -42.76 -8.89 11.47
N ILE A 199 -42.27 -7.91 10.71
CA ILE A 199 -43.13 -6.92 10.03
C ILE A 199 -44.05 -7.62 9.03
N LYS A 200 -43.49 -8.54 8.24
CA LYS A 200 -44.28 -9.30 7.26
C LYS A 200 -45.36 -10.14 7.94
N ASP A 201 -45.03 -10.83 9.02
CA ASP A 201 -45.98 -11.67 9.76
C ASP A 201 -47.10 -10.83 10.42
N ALA A 202 -46.77 -9.67 10.98
CA ALA A 202 -47.76 -8.72 11.50
C ALA A 202 -48.70 -8.22 10.39
N THR A 203 -48.16 -7.81 9.24
CA THR A 203 -48.98 -7.38 8.09
C THR A 203 -49.84 -8.52 7.52
N MET A 204 -49.32 -9.74 7.45
CA MET A 204 -50.12 -10.90 7.02
C MET A 204 -51.24 -11.19 8.02
N THR A 205 -50.97 -11.04 9.32
CA THR A 205 -51.98 -11.18 10.37
C THR A 205 -53.09 -10.14 10.21
N ASP A 206 -52.74 -8.87 10.01
CA ASP A 206 -53.71 -7.79 9.79
C ASP A 206 -54.57 -8.03 8.54
N GLU A 207 -53.95 -8.46 7.43
CA GLU A 207 -54.67 -8.78 6.19
C GLU A 207 -55.61 -10.00 6.38
N VAL A 208 -55.18 -11.03 7.10
CA VAL A 208 -56.01 -12.20 7.40
C VAL A 208 -57.17 -11.82 8.32
N VAL A 209 -56.95 -10.96 9.32
CA VAL A 209 -58.02 -10.44 10.19
C VAL A 209 -59.01 -9.61 9.38
N ALA A 210 -58.55 -8.73 8.50
CA ALA A 210 -59.41 -7.93 7.63
C ALA A 210 -60.23 -8.81 6.67
N ALA A 211 -59.58 -9.77 6.00
CA ALA A 211 -60.24 -10.73 5.10
C ALA A 211 -61.28 -11.60 5.83
N THR A 212 -60.97 -12.03 7.05
CA THR A 212 -61.90 -12.79 7.90
C THR A 212 -63.09 -11.93 8.31
N THR A 213 -62.84 -10.69 8.74
CA THR A 213 -63.90 -9.75 9.14
C THR A 213 -64.84 -9.45 7.97
N ASN A 214 -64.29 -9.28 6.76
CA ASN A 214 -65.09 -9.07 5.55
C ASN A 214 -65.90 -10.32 5.17
N SER A 215 -65.33 -11.51 5.35
CA SER A 215 -66.05 -12.78 5.16
C SER A 215 -67.21 -12.94 6.16
N ILE A 216 -67.02 -12.57 7.43
CA ILE A 216 -68.10 -12.58 8.44
C ILE A 216 -69.17 -11.55 8.10
N LEU A 217 -68.78 -10.36 7.66
CA LEU A 217 -69.71 -9.28 7.33
C LEU A 217 -70.57 -9.63 6.11
N THR A 218 -69.98 -10.23 5.08
CA THR A 218 -70.71 -10.74 3.91
C THR A 218 -71.64 -11.90 4.26
N GLN A 219 -71.21 -12.84 5.10
CA GLN A 219 -72.08 -13.92 5.60
C GLN A 219 -73.24 -13.39 6.47
N SER A 220 -72.98 -12.39 7.32
CA SER A 220 -73.99 -11.74 8.15
C SER A 220 -75.00 -10.96 7.30
N ALA A 221 -74.53 -10.28 6.25
CA ALA A 221 -75.39 -9.59 5.29
C ALA A 221 -76.27 -10.58 4.52
N MET A 222 -75.74 -11.72 4.09
CA MET A 222 -76.53 -12.77 3.44
C MET A 222 -77.58 -13.38 4.38
N ALA A 223 -77.24 -13.61 5.65
CA ALA A 223 -78.17 -14.12 6.66
C ALA A 223 -79.28 -13.11 7.05
N MET A 224 -79.08 -11.82 6.81
CA MET A 224 -80.11 -10.77 6.98
C MET A 224 -81.06 -10.67 5.78
N ILE A 225 -80.66 -11.17 4.61
CA ILE A 225 -81.45 -11.08 3.37
C ILE A 225 -82.26 -12.38 3.15
N ALA A 226 -81.77 -13.52 3.66
CA ALA A 226 -82.46 -14.81 3.64
C ALA A 226 -83.56 -14.91 4.72
#